data_AF-A0A5N4D2M0-F1
#
_entry.id   AF-A0A5N4D2M0-F1
#
_cell.length_a   1.000
_cell.length_b   1.000
_cell.length_c   1.000
_cell.angle_alpha   90.00
_cell.angle_beta   90.00
_cell.angle_gamma   90.00
#
_symmetry.space_group_name_H-M   'P 1'
#
loop_
_entity.id
_entity.type
_entity.pdbx_description
1 polymer ?
#
loop_
_entity_poly.entity_id
_entity_poly.type
_entity_poly.pdbx_seq_one_letter_code
_entity_poly.pdbx_strand_id
1 'polypeptide(L)'
;MELAGLWVGFLISASTGKSLSLEDFRNMEEKVQDMMRALQGLTEDERKEVLSCLTECLSRDEQLQDLQQRVSDVLRSGELQIEGPAFLFISSLFNAAGIFVEVRAEAIWDVLDAMTELSEERQLVAEVLEKGTLPLLKNKVESILKQDWREQPQDVGCDPQARTLYALYVVVSTLLQLGEKPDTGCS
;
A
#
# COMPACT_ATOMS: atom_id res chain seq x y z
N MET A 1 -24.55 0.93 -17.50
CA MET A 1 -24.00 0.07 -16.43
C MET A 1 -23.15 -1.02 -17.09
N GLU A 2 -22.01 -0.69 -17.68
CA GLU A 2 -21.08 -1.68 -18.28
C GLU A 2 -19.66 -1.09 -18.40
N LEU A 3 -19.18 -0.43 -17.35
CA LEU A 3 -17.76 -0.04 -17.25
C LEU A 3 -17.07 -0.76 -16.10
N ALA A 4 -17.76 -1.01 -14.98
CA ALA A 4 -17.22 -1.75 -13.84
C ALA A 4 -16.72 -3.18 -14.18
N GLY A 5 -17.34 -3.87 -15.14
CA GLY A 5 -16.95 -5.23 -15.53
C GLY A 5 -15.64 -5.32 -16.33
N LEU A 6 -15.26 -4.26 -17.05
CA LEU A 6 -14.02 -4.22 -17.84
C LEU A 6 -12.78 -3.97 -16.96
N TRP A 7 -12.93 -3.21 -15.87
CA TRP A 7 -11.87 -2.97 -14.88
C TRP A 7 -11.56 -4.23 -14.07
N VAL A 8 -12.58 -4.98 -13.66
CA VAL A 8 -12.40 -6.28 -12.99
C VAL A 8 -11.69 -7.27 -13.92
N GLY A 9 -12.04 -7.30 -15.21
CA GLY A 9 -11.38 -8.16 -16.19
C GLY A 9 -9.91 -7.82 -16.46
N PHE A 10 -9.54 -6.54 -16.45
CA PHE A 10 -8.15 -6.11 -16.64
C PHE A 10 -7.29 -6.36 -15.39
N LEU A 11 -7.84 -6.16 -14.19
CA LEU A 11 -7.17 -6.53 -12.93
C LEU A 11 -6.99 -8.05 -12.81
N ILE A 12 -7.94 -8.86 -13.31
CA ILE A 12 -7.79 -10.32 -13.38
C ILE A 12 -6.72 -10.73 -14.40
N SER A 13 -6.57 -9.99 -15.51
CA SER A 13 -5.58 -10.31 -16.55
C SER A 13 -4.16 -9.86 -16.19
N ALA A 14 -3.99 -8.74 -15.48
CA ALA A 14 -2.69 -8.32 -14.92
C ALA A 14 -2.29 -9.18 -13.71
N SER A 15 -3.26 -9.80 -13.02
CA SER A 15 -3.05 -10.78 -11.95
C SER A 15 -3.00 -12.24 -12.43
N THR A 16 -2.87 -12.49 -13.75
CA THR A 16 -2.60 -13.85 -14.27
C THR A 16 -1.16 -14.25 -13.96
N GLY A 17 -0.94 -14.52 -12.68
CA GLY A 17 0.37 -14.66 -12.06
C GLY A 17 0.37 -14.52 -10.53
N LYS A 18 -0.76 -14.25 -9.86
CA LYS A 18 -1.08 -14.62 -8.46
C LYS A 18 -2.37 -13.91 -8.05
N SER A 19 -3.49 -14.63 -8.08
CA SER A 19 -4.53 -14.41 -7.07
C SER A 19 -3.84 -14.39 -5.70
N LEU A 20 -4.25 -13.54 -4.76
CA LEU A 20 -3.81 -13.58 -3.37
C LEU A 20 -4.22 -14.93 -2.74
N SER A 21 -3.63 -16.04 -3.16
CA SER A 21 -3.53 -17.22 -2.31
C SER A 21 -2.73 -16.75 -1.12
N LEU A 22 -3.34 -16.72 0.07
CA LEU A 22 -2.65 -16.36 1.30
C LEU A 22 -1.43 -17.26 1.44
N GLU A 23 -0.25 -16.70 1.13
CA GLU A 23 1.04 -17.31 1.39
C GLU A 23 1.30 -17.26 2.92
N ASP A 24 2.12 -18.16 3.46
CA ASP A 24 2.50 -18.19 4.89
C ASP A 24 2.77 -16.78 5.45
N PHE A 25 2.50 -16.50 6.74
CA PHE A 25 2.81 -15.19 7.34
C PHE A 25 4.26 -14.72 7.06
N ARG A 26 5.23 -15.64 6.99
CA ARG A 26 6.62 -15.33 6.60
C ARG A 26 6.72 -14.74 5.19
N ASN A 27 5.93 -15.27 4.25
CA ASN A 27 5.88 -14.78 2.88
C ASN A 27 5.15 -13.43 2.80
N MET A 28 4.14 -13.22 3.65
CA MET A 28 3.50 -11.90 3.80
C MET A 28 4.47 -10.85 4.35
N GLU A 29 5.24 -11.22 5.37
CA GLU A 29 6.28 -10.37 5.95
C GLU A 29 7.36 -10.04 4.91
N GLU A 30 7.79 -11.03 4.13
CA GLU A 30 8.73 -10.84 3.01
C GLU A 30 8.16 -9.88 1.95
N LYS A 31 6.90 -10.03 1.54
CA LYS A 31 6.23 -9.09 0.62
C LYS A 31 6.22 -7.67 1.16
N VAL A 32 5.83 -7.48 2.42
CA VAL A 32 5.84 -6.15 3.04
C VAL A 32 7.27 -5.59 3.07
N GLN A 33 8.27 -6.41 3.37
CA GLN A 33 9.68 -5.97 3.32
C GLN A 33 10.14 -5.60 1.91
N ASP A 34 9.71 -6.31 0.88
CA ASP A 34 10.04 -6.00 -0.51
C ASP A 34 9.37 -4.71 -0.98
N MET A 35 8.10 -4.50 -0.61
CA MET A 35 7.41 -3.21 -0.81
C MET A 35 8.18 -2.09 -0.11
N MET A 36 8.58 -2.30 1.14
CA MET A 36 9.38 -1.33 1.90
C MET A 36 10.70 -1.00 1.22
N ARG A 37 11.40 -2.00 0.65
CA ARG A 37 12.65 -1.79 -0.11
C ARG A 37 12.40 -0.97 -1.38
N ALA A 38 11.29 -1.22 -2.08
CA ALA A 38 10.92 -0.45 -3.27
C ALA A 38 10.72 1.06 -2.97
N LEU A 39 10.27 1.38 -1.75
CA LEU A 39 10.07 2.76 -1.27
C LEU A 39 11.34 3.40 -0.67
N GLN A 40 12.42 2.66 -0.44
CA GLN A 40 13.67 3.23 0.14
C GLN A 40 14.34 4.26 -0.78
N GLY A 41 14.12 4.17 -2.09
CA GLY A 41 14.68 5.11 -3.06
C GLY A 41 13.99 6.47 -3.11
N LEU A 42 12.98 6.72 -2.25
CA LEU A 42 12.32 8.01 -2.12
C LEU A 42 13.20 8.99 -1.32
N THR A 43 13.31 10.21 -1.80
CA THR A 43 13.89 11.34 -1.06
C THR A 43 13.03 11.74 0.14
N GLU A 44 13.57 12.54 1.06
CA GLU A 44 12.82 12.98 2.25
C GLU A 44 11.53 13.73 1.88
N ASP A 45 11.58 14.59 0.87
CA ASP A 45 10.41 15.37 0.44
C ASP A 45 9.38 14.48 -0.25
N GLU A 46 9.82 13.54 -1.10
CA GLU A 46 8.92 12.54 -1.70
C GLU A 46 8.27 11.65 -0.63
N ARG A 47 9.01 11.24 0.41
CA ARG A 47 8.44 10.44 1.53
C ARG A 47 7.36 11.22 2.28
N LYS A 48 7.59 12.50 2.56
CA LYS A 48 6.58 13.37 3.22
C LYS A 48 5.34 13.53 2.36
N GLU A 49 5.52 13.75 1.05
CA GLU A 49 4.41 13.90 0.13
C GLU A 49 3.60 12.60 0.01
N VAL A 50 4.27 11.46 -0.20
CA VAL A 50 3.64 10.14 -0.26
C VAL A 50 2.89 9.86 1.04
N LEU A 51 3.51 10.10 2.19
CA LEU A 51 2.85 9.93 3.49
C LEU A 51 1.61 10.83 3.63
N SER A 52 1.71 12.10 3.21
CA SER A 52 0.59 13.04 3.25
C SER A 52 -0.58 12.55 2.40
N CYS A 53 -0.34 12.18 1.14
CA CYS A 53 -1.39 11.68 0.24
C CYS A 53 -2.01 10.37 0.75
N LEU A 54 -1.21 9.42 1.22
CA LEU A 54 -1.71 8.17 1.80
C LEU A 54 -2.55 8.42 3.06
N THR A 55 -2.16 9.41 3.87
CA THR A 55 -2.93 9.80 5.06
C THR A 55 -4.29 10.39 4.68
N GLU A 56 -4.35 11.22 3.63
CA GLU A 56 -5.63 11.74 3.12
C GLU A 56 -6.56 10.63 2.61
N CYS A 57 -6.00 9.59 1.99
CA CYS A 57 -6.74 8.41 1.51
C CYS A 57 -7.39 7.60 2.64
N LEU A 58 -6.89 7.69 3.88
CA LEU A 58 -7.51 7.03 5.04
C LEU A 58 -8.88 7.63 5.40
N SER A 59 -9.13 8.88 5.02
CA SER A 59 -10.35 9.61 5.44
C SER A 59 -11.29 9.93 4.28
N ARG A 60 -10.86 9.77 3.02
CA ARG A 60 -11.59 10.23 1.84
C ARG A 60 -11.55 9.19 0.73
N ASP A 61 -12.68 8.55 0.47
CA ASP A 61 -12.82 7.57 -0.62
C ASP A 61 -12.55 8.17 -2.00
N GLU A 62 -13.01 9.41 -2.24
CA GLU A 62 -12.76 10.11 -3.50
C GLU A 62 -11.27 10.32 -3.76
N GLN A 63 -10.49 10.59 -2.71
CA GLN A 63 -9.03 10.77 -2.81
C GLN A 63 -8.33 9.44 -3.08
N LEU A 64 -8.77 8.36 -2.41
CA LEU A 64 -8.24 7.03 -2.66
C LEU A 64 -8.49 6.60 -4.12
N GLN A 65 -9.70 6.81 -4.63
CA GLN A 65 -10.07 6.47 -6.00
C GLN A 65 -9.31 7.31 -7.05
N ASP A 66 -9.19 8.62 -6.86
CA ASP A 66 -8.40 9.48 -7.76
C ASP A 66 -6.93 9.05 -7.79
N LEU A 67 -6.35 8.74 -6.62
CA LEU A 67 -4.95 8.33 -6.54
C LEU A 67 -4.71 6.96 -7.18
N GLN A 68 -5.60 5.99 -6.94
CA GLN A 68 -5.58 4.70 -7.64
C GLN A 68 -5.61 4.91 -9.15
N GLN A 69 -6.58 5.69 -9.66
CA GLN A 69 -6.69 5.93 -11.09
C GLN A 69 -5.39 6.49 -11.68
N ARG A 70 -4.78 7.47 -11.02
CA ARG A 70 -3.52 8.08 -11.47
C ARG A 70 -2.34 7.11 -11.47
N VAL A 71 -2.19 6.31 -10.41
CA VAL A 71 -1.14 5.29 -10.32
C VAL A 71 -1.33 4.22 -11.38
N SER A 72 -2.57 3.78 -11.62
CA SER A 72 -2.91 2.82 -12.68
C SER A 72 -2.56 3.36 -14.06
N ASP A 73 -2.86 4.63 -14.33
CA ASP A 73 -2.52 5.25 -15.60
C ASP A 73 -1.01 5.32 -15.83
N VAL A 74 -0.23 5.65 -14.79
CA VAL A 74 1.24 5.69 -14.86
C VAL A 74 1.83 4.29 -15.01
N LEU A 75 1.31 3.29 -14.30
CA LEU A 75 1.72 1.88 -14.49
C LEU A 75 1.49 1.42 -15.93
N ARG A 76 0.39 1.86 -16.56
CA ARG A 76 0.04 1.50 -17.93
C ARG A 76 0.84 2.25 -18.99
N SER A 77 1.11 3.53 -18.77
CA SER A 77 1.80 4.38 -19.76
C SER A 77 3.31 4.42 -19.59
N GLY A 78 3.81 4.26 -18.36
CA GLY A 78 5.20 4.56 -17.98
C GLY A 78 5.54 6.05 -18.01
N GLU A 79 4.55 6.93 -18.19
CA GLU A 79 4.74 8.35 -18.44
C GLU A 79 4.23 9.22 -17.28
N LEU A 80 5.00 10.26 -16.94
CA LEU A 80 4.62 11.23 -15.92
C LEU A 80 3.50 12.13 -16.44
N GLN A 81 2.36 12.13 -15.75
CA GLN A 81 1.32 13.13 -15.97
C GLN A 81 1.80 14.49 -15.43
N ILE A 82 1.71 15.54 -16.25
CA ILE A 82 2.46 16.80 -16.03
C ILE A 82 1.72 17.78 -15.10
N GLU A 83 0.43 17.57 -14.79
CA GLU A 83 -0.38 18.57 -14.07
C GLU A 83 -1.39 17.95 -13.10
N GLY A 84 -1.58 18.58 -11.93
CA GLY A 84 -2.63 18.27 -10.97
C GLY A 84 -2.19 18.32 -9.50
N PRO A 85 -3.15 18.28 -8.55
CA PRO A 85 -2.84 18.31 -7.11
C PRO A 85 -2.01 17.12 -6.64
N ALA A 86 -2.12 15.97 -7.30
CA ALA A 86 -1.32 14.77 -7.02
C ALA A 86 0.01 14.73 -7.82
N PHE A 87 0.41 15.81 -8.48
CA PHE A 87 1.63 15.82 -9.30
C PHE A 87 2.88 15.43 -8.51
N LEU A 88 3.06 15.99 -7.30
CA LEU A 88 4.22 15.69 -6.47
C LEU A 88 4.25 14.22 -6.05
N PHE A 89 3.10 13.67 -5.67
CA PHE A 89 2.97 12.23 -5.42
C PHE A 89 3.34 11.40 -6.65
N ILE A 90 2.79 11.69 -7.82
CA ILE A 90 3.05 10.90 -9.02
C ILE A 90 4.50 11.05 -9.49
N SER A 91 5.11 12.22 -9.32
CA SER A 91 6.52 12.45 -9.62
C SER A 91 7.43 11.57 -8.77
N SER A 92 7.00 11.21 -7.55
CA SER A 92 7.73 10.28 -6.68
C SER A 92 7.81 8.86 -7.24
N LEU A 93 7.03 8.50 -8.26
CA LEU A 93 7.14 7.19 -8.93
C LEU A 93 8.31 7.13 -9.91
N PHE A 94 8.99 8.25 -10.14
CA PHE A 94 10.14 8.39 -11.01
C PHE A 94 11.39 8.62 -10.16
N ASN A 95 12.55 8.21 -10.68
CA ASN A 95 13.82 8.54 -10.02
C ASN A 95 14.28 9.96 -10.38
N ALA A 96 15.39 10.40 -9.80
CA ALA A 96 15.96 11.73 -10.05
C ALA A 96 16.34 11.99 -11.53
N ALA A 97 16.48 10.95 -12.36
CA ALA A 97 16.72 11.08 -13.79
C ALA A 97 15.41 11.18 -14.61
N GLY A 98 14.25 11.20 -13.94
CA GLY A 98 12.93 11.19 -14.58
C GLY A 98 12.54 9.84 -15.17
N ILE A 99 13.20 8.75 -14.77
CA ILE A 99 12.91 7.40 -15.25
C ILE A 99 11.88 6.76 -14.31
N PHE A 100 10.83 6.18 -14.89
CA PHE A 100 9.79 5.46 -14.17
C PHE A 100 10.36 4.25 -13.41
N VAL A 101 9.97 4.09 -12.14
CA VAL A 101 10.40 2.98 -11.28
C VAL A 101 9.20 2.07 -11.02
N GLU A 102 9.02 1.07 -11.88
CA GLU A 102 7.85 0.16 -11.86
C GLU A 102 7.61 -0.48 -10.49
N VAL A 103 8.64 -1.09 -9.88
CA VAL A 103 8.54 -1.73 -8.56
C VAL A 103 8.06 -0.79 -7.45
N ARG A 104 8.34 0.53 -7.59
CA ARG A 104 7.88 1.54 -6.63
C ARG A 104 6.40 1.85 -6.84
N ALA A 105 5.97 1.94 -8.10
CA ALA A 105 4.57 2.15 -8.45
C ALA A 105 3.71 0.94 -8.09
N GLU A 106 4.20 -0.28 -8.28
CA GLU A 106 3.56 -1.51 -7.81
C GLU A 106 3.43 -1.52 -6.29
N ALA A 107 4.50 -1.21 -5.54
CA ALA A 107 4.43 -1.13 -4.09
C ALA A 107 3.41 -0.08 -3.60
N ILE A 108 3.32 1.07 -4.25
CA ILE A 108 2.29 2.08 -3.96
C ILE A 108 0.90 1.56 -4.30
N TRP A 109 0.73 0.92 -5.44
CA TRP A 109 -0.54 0.32 -5.85
C TRP A 109 -1.04 -0.70 -4.84
N ASP A 110 -0.17 -1.61 -4.39
CA ASP A 110 -0.49 -2.63 -3.38
C ASP A 110 -0.95 -2.01 -2.05
N VAL A 111 -0.41 -0.84 -1.66
CA VAL A 111 -0.86 -0.11 -0.47
C VAL A 111 -2.25 0.48 -0.69
N LEU A 112 -2.53 1.05 -1.85
CA LEU A 112 -3.85 1.61 -2.18
C LEU A 112 -4.91 0.52 -2.31
N ASP A 113 -4.55 -0.63 -2.88
CA ASP A 113 -5.41 -1.82 -2.95
C ASP A 113 -5.72 -2.35 -1.54
N ALA A 114 -4.69 -2.45 -0.68
CA ALA A 114 -4.90 -2.77 0.73
C ALA A 114 -5.82 -1.78 1.45
N MET A 115 -5.72 -0.47 1.17
CA MET A 115 -6.66 0.52 1.72
C MET A 115 -8.11 0.29 1.27
N THR A 116 -8.33 -0.31 0.10
CA THR A 116 -9.68 -0.63 -0.41
C THR A 116 -10.32 -1.79 0.35
N GLU A 117 -9.50 -2.73 0.83
CA GLU A 117 -9.93 -3.83 1.70
C GLU A 117 -10.27 -3.36 3.12
N LEU A 118 -9.94 -2.12 3.48
CA LEU A 118 -10.22 -1.52 4.78
C LEU A 118 -11.49 -0.65 4.72
N SER A 119 -12.38 -0.85 5.68
CA SER A 119 -13.61 -0.10 5.84
C SER A 119 -13.47 0.91 6.99
N GLU A 120 -14.12 0.66 8.12
CA GLU A 120 -14.00 1.42 9.37
C GLU A 120 -12.56 1.43 9.91
N GLU A 121 -11.77 0.42 9.56
CA GLU A 121 -10.37 0.28 9.95
C GLU A 121 -9.50 1.45 9.46
N ARG A 122 -9.82 2.06 8.29
CA ARG A 122 -9.06 3.22 7.80
C ARG A 122 -9.14 4.40 8.76
N GLN A 123 -10.32 4.65 9.33
CA GLN A 123 -10.51 5.70 10.32
C GLN A 123 -9.75 5.39 11.62
N LEU A 124 -9.72 4.12 12.04
CA LEU A 124 -8.92 3.70 13.18
C LEU A 124 -7.42 3.95 12.94
N VAL A 125 -6.91 3.63 11.74
CA VAL A 125 -5.51 3.91 11.37
C VAL A 125 -5.22 5.40 11.40
N ALA A 126 -6.12 6.23 10.85
CA ALA A 126 -5.97 7.68 10.87
C ALA A 126 -5.88 8.24 12.30
N GLU A 127 -6.78 7.82 13.20
CA GLU A 127 -6.75 8.24 14.61
C GLU A 127 -5.47 7.82 15.33
N VAL A 128 -5.02 6.59 15.08
CA VAL A 128 -3.82 6.04 15.73
C VAL A 128 -2.55 6.73 15.19
N LEU A 129 -2.53 7.08 13.89
CA LEU A 129 -1.48 7.87 13.27
C LEU A 129 -1.42 9.28 13.89
N GLU A 130 -2.55 9.97 14.03
CA GLU A 130 -2.63 11.28 14.69
C GLU A 130 -2.14 11.23 16.14
N LYS A 131 -2.52 10.18 16.88
CA LYS A 131 -2.08 9.95 18.27
C LYS A 131 -0.63 9.51 18.40
N GLY A 132 0.07 9.24 17.28
CA GLY A 132 1.46 8.74 17.29
C GLY A 132 1.61 7.34 17.88
N THR A 133 0.56 6.53 17.89
CA THR A 133 0.54 5.18 18.48
C THR A 133 0.51 4.06 17.45
N LEU A 134 0.78 4.39 16.20
CA LEU A 134 0.84 3.45 15.06
C LEU A 134 1.74 2.23 15.28
N PRO A 135 2.90 2.33 15.98
CA PRO A 135 3.70 1.14 16.30
C PRO A 135 2.96 0.11 17.18
N LEU A 136 2.09 0.57 18.08
CA LEU A 136 1.31 -0.31 18.95
C LEU A 136 0.26 -1.09 18.15
N LEU A 137 -0.38 -0.42 17.17
CA LEU A 137 -1.32 -1.07 16.27
C LEU A 137 -0.61 -2.13 15.41
N LYS A 138 0.56 -1.80 14.84
CA LYS A 138 1.37 -2.76 14.07
C LYS A 138 1.66 -4.03 14.86
N ASN A 139 2.21 -3.88 16.08
CA ASN A 139 2.57 -5.00 16.94
C ASN A 139 1.36 -5.89 17.29
N LYS A 140 0.19 -5.27 17.48
CA LYS A 140 -1.05 -6.01 17.76
C LYS A 140 -1.50 -6.81 16.55
N VAL A 141 -1.53 -6.20 15.36
CA VAL A 141 -1.92 -6.88 14.11
C VAL A 141 -0.96 -8.02 13.80
N GLU A 142 0.35 -7.81 13.94
CA GLU A 142 1.34 -8.88 13.79
C GLU A 142 1.11 -10.05 14.74
N SER A 143 0.79 -9.77 16.02
CA SER A 143 0.53 -10.81 17.00
C SER A 143 -0.67 -11.66 16.63
N ILE A 144 -1.73 -11.03 16.09
CA ILE A 144 -2.94 -11.72 15.65
C ILE A 144 -2.64 -12.58 14.43
N LEU A 145 -1.97 -12.02 13.41
CA LEU A 145 -1.58 -12.76 12.20
C LEU A 145 -0.69 -13.97 12.52
N LYS A 146 0.22 -13.85 13.49
CA LYS A 146 1.07 -14.95 13.98
C LYS A 146 0.29 -16.02 14.75
N GLN A 147 -0.84 -15.66 15.37
CA GLN A 147 -1.70 -16.57 16.13
C GLN A 147 -2.70 -17.31 15.22
N ASP A 148 -3.44 -16.58 14.38
CA ASP A 148 -4.43 -17.15 13.46
C ASP A 148 -3.80 -18.22 12.54
N TRP A 149 -2.56 -18.01 12.12
CA TRP A 149 -1.82 -18.98 11.30
C TRP A 149 -1.44 -20.28 12.04
N ARG A 150 -1.31 -20.26 13.37
CA ARG A 150 -1.04 -21.48 14.14
C ARG A 150 -2.29 -22.36 14.30
N GLU A 151 -3.47 -21.80 14.09
CA GLU A 151 -4.74 -22.41 14.48
C GLU A 151 -5.66 -22.78 13.29
N GLN A 152 -5.41 -22.29 12.07
CA GLN A 152 -6.29 -22.52 10.92
C GLN A 152 -5.88 -23.73 10.01
N PRO A 153 -6.86 -24.53 9.52
CA PRO A 153 -6.68 -25.44 8.40
C PRO A 153 -6.49 -24.66 7.09
N GLN A 154 -5.68 -25.19 6.17
CA GLN A 154 -5.10 -24.56 4.98
C GLN A 154 -6.08 -24.09 3.86
N ASP A 155 -7.38 -23.94 4.13
CA ASP A 155 -8.39 -23.51 3.15
C ASP A 155 -8.87 -22.07 3.42
N VAL A 156 -7.90 -21.14 3.47
CA VAL A 156 -8.07 -19.76 3.96
C VAL A 156 -8.24 -18.73 2.84
N GLY A 157 -8.29 -19.16 1.57
CA GLY A 157 -8.44 -18.26 0.42
C GLY A 157 -9.71 -17.41 0.43
N CYS A 158 -10.69 -17.75 1.28
CA CYS A 158 -12.01 -17.11 1.38
C CYS A 158 -12.28 -16.41 2.73
N ASP A 159 -11.33 -16.33 3.66
CA ASP A 159 -11.59 -15.67 4.96
C ASP A 159 -11.47 -14.14 4.83
N PRO A 160 -12.58 -13.39 4.91
CA PRO A 160 -12.55 -11.93 4.81
C PRO A 160 -11.74 -11.29 5.94
N GLN A 161 -11.71 -11.92 7.12
CA GLN A 161 -11.03 -11.36 8.28
C GLN A 161 -9.50 -11.41 8.11
N ALA A 162 -8.97 -12.50 7.57
CA ALA A 162 -7.55 -12.63 7.27
C ALA A 162 -7.08 -11.59 6.23
N ARG A 163 -7.91 -11.29 5.23
CA ARG A 163 -7.63 -10.24 4.22
C ARG A 163 -7.58 -8.86 4.86
N THR A 164 -8.56 -8.50 5.69
CA THR A 164 -8.58 -7.22 6.40
C THR A 164 -7.37 -7.08 7.33
N LEU A 165 -6.97 -8.14 8.05
CA LEU A 165 -5.78 -8.11 8.91
C LEU A 165 -4.48 -7.94 8.12
N TYR A 166 -4.34 -8.61 6.98
CA TYR A 166 -3.20 -8.43 6.09
C TYR A 166 -3.16 -7.00 5.51
N ALA A 167 -4.28 -6.50 5.01
CA ALA A 167 -4.40 -5.13 4.52
C ALA A 167 -4.03 -4.11 5.59
N LEU A 168 -4.51 -4.31 6.82
CA LEU A 168 -4.17 -3.45 7.96
C LEU A 168 -2.67 -3.51 8.26
N TYR A 169 -2.06 -4.70 8.20
CA TYR A 169 -0.62 -4.86 8.39
C TYR A 169 0.19 -4.12 7.32
N VAL A 170 -0.18 -4.24 6.03
CA VAL A 170 0.47 -3.53 4.91
C VAL A 170 0.39 -2.02 5.10
N VAL A 171 -0.81 -1.49 5.33
CA VAL A 171 -1.06 -0.04 5.44
C VAL A 171 -0.30 0.55 6.64
N VAL A 172 -0.45 -0.06 7.83
CA VAL A 172 0.19 0.42 9.05
C VAL A 172 1.72 0.36 8.92
N SER A 173 2.26 -0.72 8.36
CA SER A 173 3.70 -0.88 8.20
C SER A 173 4.30 0.12 7.22
N THR A 174 3.59 0.42 6.13
CA THR A 174 4.02 1.40 5.13
C THR A 174 4.02 2.82 5.70
N LEU A 175 2.93 3.22 6.36
CA LEU A 175 2.80 4.54 6.98
C LEU A 175 3.90 4.77 8.04
N LEU A 176 4.20 3.74 8.84
CA LEU A 176 5.31 3.79 9.81
C LEU A 176 6.64 4.02 9.11
N GLN A 177 6.96 3.22 8.09
CA GLN A 177 8.24 3.33 7.39
C GLN A 177 8.41 4.72 6.76
N LEU A 178 7.37 5.25 6.12
CA LEU A 178 7.41 6.58 5.50
C LEU A 178 7.56 7.71 6.53
N GLY A 179 7.02 7.53 7.74
CA GLY A 179 7.13 8.48 8.85
C GLY A 179 8.46 8.42 9.62
N GLU A 180 9.21 7.32 9.50
CA GLU A 180 10.55 7.21 10.07
C GLU A 180 11.51 8.17 9.35
N LYS A 181 12.33 8.90 10.11
CA LYS A 181 13.42 9.67 9.50
C LYS A 181 14.36 8.68 8.80
N PRO A 182 14.84 8.98 7.58
CA PRO A 182 15.86 8.15 6.97
C PRO A 182 17.03 8.07 7.95
N ASP A 183 17.47 6.85 8.25
CA ASP A 183 18.69 6.65 9.02
C ASP A 183 19.79 7.40 8.27
N THR A 184 20.19 8.54 8.83
CA THR A 184 21.37 9.27 8.39
C THR A 184 22.55 8.44 8.86
N GLY A 185 22.81 7.35 8.14
CA GLY A 185 23.96 6.49 8.33
C GLY A 185 25.23 7.29 8.08
N CYS A 186 25.68 8.00 9.11
CA CYS A 186 27.08 8.35 9.25
C CYS A 186 27.80 7.05 9.65
N SER A 187 28.46 6.42 8.69
CA SER A 187 29.58 5.50 8.94
C SER A 187 30.59 5.66 7.82
#